data_AF-A0A086XQC7-F1
#
_entry.id   AF-A0A086XQC7-F1
#
_cell.length_a   1.000
_cell.length_b   1.000
_cell.length_c   1.000
_cell.angle_alpha   90.00
_cell.angle_beta   90.00
_cell.angle_gamma   90.00
#
_symmetry.space_group_name_H-M   'P 1'
#
loop_
_entity.id
_entity.type
_entity.pdbx_description
1 polymer ?
#
loop_
_entity_poly.entity_id
_entity_poly.type
_entity_poly.pdbx_seq_one_letter_code
_entity_poly.pdbx_strand_id
1 'polypeptide(L)'
;MSFVLSSLIALAGCAGSTGLTDPSLKDELLPAAPAAATGQCVAQIWDGRDGVVRAKWLRIVCPEARTPAFDLDLRRALAARGHGEDLPAAIADYQSAHGLPSDLLAYRTAQQLGLVPWIDEGI
;
A
#
# COMPACT_ATOMS: atom_id res chain seq x y z
N MET A 1 -15.22 43.82 -43.04
CA MET A 1 -15.14 42.45 -42.49
C MET A 1 -14.39 42.55 -41.17
N SER A 2 -15.14 42.66 -40.07
CA SER A 2 -14.60 42.91 -38.73
C SER A 2 -14.59 41.59 -37.95
N PHE A 3 -13.42 41.19 -37.45
CA PHE A 3 -13.26 40.05 -36.55
C PHE A 3 -13.52 40.51 -35.11
N VAL A 4 -14.49 39.89 -34.45
CA VAL A 4 -14.87 40.19 -33.06
C VAL A 4 -13.94 39.45 -32.10
N LEU A 5 -13.45 40.19 -31.11
CA LEU A 5 -12.52 39.79 -30.06
C LEU A 5 -13.07 38.71 -29.11
N SER A 6 -12.14 37.84 -28.71
CA SER A 6 -11.92 37.26 -27.38
C SER A 6 -13.00 37.42 -26.31
N SER A 7 -13.46 36.28 -25.80
CA SER A 7 -13.86 36.14 -24.39
C SER A 7 -13.52 34.73 -23.91
N LEU A 8 -12.30 34.57 -23.39
CA LEU A 8 -11.90 33.50 -22.50
C LEU A 8 -11.93 34.10 -21.10
N ILE A 9 -12.98 33.79 -20.32
CA ILE A 9 -12.95 33.99 -18.86
C ILE A 9 -13.16 32.61 -18.24
N ALA A 10 -12.05 32.11 -17.69
CA ALA A 10 -11.98 30.86 -16.95
C ALA A 10 -12.87 30.94 -15.72
N LEU A 11 -13.71 29.92 -15.52
CA LEU A 11 -14.32 29.67 -14.22
C LEU A 11 -13.20 29.28 -13.25
N ALA A 12 -12.94 30.15 -12.27
CA ALA A 12 -12.23 29.82 -11.05
C ALA A 12 -13.10 28.85 -10.23
N GLY A 13 -13.00 27.56 -10.52
CA GLY A 13 -13.51 26.50 -9.67
C GLY A 13 -12.50 26.20 -8.56
N CYS A 14 -12.76 26.68 -7.35
CA CYS A 14 -12.10 26.20 -6.14
C CYS A 14 -12.47 24.72 -5.92
N ALA A 15 -11.62 23.79 -6.34
CA ALA A 15 -11.63 22.44 -5.81
C ALA A 15 -10.56 22.39 -4.72
N GLY A 16 -11.01 22.51 -3.47
CA GLY A 16 -10.16 22.50 -2.29
C GLY A 16 -9.32 21.23 -2.24
N SER A 17 -8.00 21.39 -2.35
CA SER A 17 -7.07 20.41 -1.82
C SER A 17 -7.12 20.53 -0.29
N THR A 18 -8.08 19.87 0.36
CA THR A 18 -7.88 19.44 1.75
C THR A 18 -6.93 18.24 1.74
N GLY A 19 -5.74 18.46 1.18
CA GLY A 19 -4.57 17.69 1.53
C GLY A 19 -4.28 18.05 2.98
N LEU A 20 -4.27 17.03 3.84
CA LEU A 20 -3.71 17.14 5.19
C LEU A 20 -2.20 17.44 5.03
N THR A 21 -1.88 18.71 4.77
CA THR A 21 -0.51 19.24 4.65
C THR A 21 0.06 19.66 5.99
N ASP A 22 -0.72 19.56 7.07
CA ASP A 22 -0.24 19.78 8.42
C ASP A 22 0.46 18.50 8.93
N PRO A 23 1.80 18.48 9.08
CA PRO A 23 2.52 17.34 9.63
C PRO A 23 2.17 17.08 11.10
N SER A 24 1.75 18.11 11.86
CA SER A 24 1.42 18.00 13.28
C SER A 24 0.10 17.27 13.51
N LEU A 25 -0.87 17.42 12.60
CA LEU A 25 -2.13 16.67 12.65
C LEU A 25 -1.96 15.19 12.27
N LYS A 26 -0.92 14.86 11.51
CA LYS A 26 -0.59 13.46 11.18
C LYS A 26 -0.11 12.74 12.43
N ASP A 27 0.82 13.32 13.19
CA ASP A 27 1.38 12.67 14.38
C ASP A 27 0.35 12.47 15.51
N GLU A 28 -0.69 13.32 15.61
CA GLU A 28 -1.70 13.21 16.67
C GLU A 28 -2.84 12.20 16.35
N LEU A 29 -3.07 11.89 15.06
CA LEU A 29 -4.11 10.96 14.60
C LEU A 29 -3.57 9.57 14.23
N LEU A 30 -2.25 9.39 14.21
CA LEU A 30 -1.64 8.12 13.87
C LEU A 30 -1.58 7.20 15.09
N PRO A 31 -2.12 5.97 15.03
CA PRO A 31 -1.89 5.01 16.08
C PRO A 31 -0.37 4.77 16.23
N ALA A 32 0.11 4.49 17.43
CA ALA A 32 1.51 4.09 17.62
C ALA A 32 1.83 2.85 16.77
N ALA A 33 3.01 2.82 16.16
CA ALA A 33 3.46 1.65 15.40
C ALA A 33 3.56 0.43 16.34
N PRO A 34 3.03 -0.74 15.94
CA PRO A 34 3.17 -1.94 16.75
C PRO A 34 4.63 -2.38 16.79
N ALA A 35 5.00 -3.12 17.84
CA ALA A 35 6.30 -3.78 17.88
C ALA A 35 6.45 -4.72 16.66
N ALA A 36 7.61 -4.67 16.03
CA ALA A 36 7.98 -5.56 14.94
C ALA A 36 8.76 -6.76 15.49
N ALA A 37 8.37 -7.98 15.13
CA ALA A 37 9.14 -9.17 15.45
C ALA A 37 10.42 -9.25 14.59
N THR A 38 11.36 -10.11 14.97
CA THR A 38 12.63 -10.27 14.25
C THR A 38 12.39 -10.63 12.77
N GLY A 39 12.95 -9.85 11.85
CA GLY A 39 12.79 -10.03 10.41
C GLY A 39 11.47 -9.50 9.83
N GLN A 40 10.64 -8.84 10.65
CA GLN A 40 9.45 -8.12 10.23
C GLN A 40 9.70 -6.63 10.31
N CYS A 41 9.11 -5.88 9.39
CA CYS A 41 9.09 -4.43 9.41
C CYS A 41 7.65 -3.94 9.47
N VAL A 42 7.46 -2.70 9.94
CA VAL A 42 6.14 -2.07 9.98
C VAL A 42 6.09 -0.94 8.96
N ALA A 43 5.04 -0.93 8.15
CA ALA A 43 4.76 0.12 7.20
C ALA A 43 3.39 0.72 7.47
N GLN A 44 3.27 2.02 7.24
CA GLN A 44 1.98 2.69 7.29
C GLN A 44 1.32 2.62 5.92
N ILE A 45 0.06 2.21 5.89
CA ILE A 45 -0.78 2.21 4.69
C ILE A 45 -2.03 3.05 4.94
N TRP A 46 -2.57 3.61 3.87
CA TRP A 46 -3.81 4.38 3.90
C TRP A 46 -4.95 3.55 3.34
N ASP A 47 -5.98 3.35 4.14
CA ASP A 47 -7.18 2.61 3.74
C ASP A 47 -8.34 3.59 3.61
N GLY A 48 -8.81 3.78 2.38
CA GLY A 48 -9.96 4.61 2.04
C GLY A 48 -11.20 3.74 1.82
N ARG A 49 -11.82 3.27 2.91
CA ARG A 49 -13.10 2.54 2.87
C ARG A 49 -14.24 3.44 3.36
N ASP A 50 -15.40 3.30 2.72
CA ASP A 50 -16.64 4.02 3.08
C ASP A 50 -16.50 5.55 3.10
N GLY A 51 -15.63 6.10 2.24
CA GLY A 51 -15.35 7.54 2.17
C GLY A 51 -14.49 8.09 3.32
N VAL A 52 -13.94 7.23 4.18
CA VAL A 52 -13.06 7.63 5.29
C VAL A 52 -11.65 7.08 5.06
N VAL A 53 -10.67 7.98 4.97
CA VAL A 53 -9.25 7.61 4.87
C VAL A 53 -8.68 7.41 6.28
N ARG A 54 -8.18 6.22 6.57
CA ARG A 54 -7.55 5.89 7.85
C ARG A 54 -6.15 5.33 7.63
N ALA A 55 -5.20 5.77 8.45
CA ALA A 55 -3.91 5.11 8.52
C ALA A 55 -4.04 3.77 9.25
N LYS A 56 -3.34 2.76 8.74
CA LYS A 56 -3.21 1.43 9.35
C LYS A 56 -1.75 1.02 9.33
N TRP A 57 -1.36 0.24 10.34
CA TRP A 57 -0.05 -0.40 10.35
C TRP A 57 -0.13 -1.78 9.73
N LEU A 58 0.79 -2.06 8.82
CA LEU A 58 0.95 -3.34 8.17
C LEU A 58 2.31 -3.93 8.55
N ARG A 59 2.31 -5.18 9.02
CA ARG A 59 3.54 -5.97 9.15
C ARG A 59 3.93 -6.48 7.76
N ILE A 60 5.12 -6.10 7.31
CA ILE A 60 5.66 -6.43 6.00
C ILE A 60 6.94 -7.24 6.12
N VAL A 61 7.31 -7.93 5.04
CA VAL A 61 8.69 -8.42 4.88
C VAL A 61 9.60 -7.21 4.77
N CYS A 62 10.67 -7.16 5.58
CA CYS A 62 11.63 -6.06 5.55
C CYS A 62 12.23 -5.90 4.14
N PRO A 63 12.38 -4.67 3.62
CA PRO A 63 12.98 -4.44 2.30
C PRO A 63 14.36 -5.08 2.13
N GLU A 64 15.16 -5.10 3.21
CA GLU A 64 16.51 -5.68 3.22
C GLU A 64 16.48 -7.21 3.09
N ALA A 65 15.38 -7.85 3.48
CA ALA A 65 15.16 -9.28 3.31
C ALA A 65 14.66 -9.65 1.90
N ARG A 66 14.16 -8.67 1.11
CA ARG A 66 13.71 -8.85 -0.27
C ARG A 66 14.87 -8.86 -1.26
N THR A 67 15.68 -9.91 -1.17
CA THR A 67 16.76 -10.16 -2.12
C THR A 67 16.21 -10.48 -3.52
N PRO A 68 17.01 -10.35 -4.60
CA PRO A 68 16.58 -10.76 -5.95
C PRO A 68 16.14 -12.23 -6.06
N ALA A 69 16.75 -13.11 -5.26
CA ALA A 69 16.35 -14.52 -5.19
C ALA A 69 14.97 -14.68 -4.54
N PHE A 70 14.72 -13.95 -3.45
CA PHE A 70 13.41 -13.92 -2.80
C PHE A 70 12.32 -13.40 -3.75
N ASP A 71 12.59 -12.31 -4.47
CA ASP A 71 11.64 -11.73 -5.43
C ASP A 71 11.38 -12.64 -6.65
N LEU A 72 12.36 -13.47 -7.03
CA LEU A 72 12.16 -14.50 -8.04
C LEU A 72 11.19 -15.58 -7.54
N ASP A 73 11.37 -16.07 -6.32
CA ASP A 73 10.49 -17.07 -5.73
C ASP A 73 9.09 -16.52 -5.45
N LEU A 74 8.99 -15.25 -5.05
CA LEU A 74 7.72 -14.53 -4.92
C LEU A 74 6.98 -14.46 -6.25
N ARG A 75 7.64 -14.06 -7.34
CA ARG A 75 7.05 -14.05 -8.68
C ARG A 75 6.57 -15.43 -9.09
N ARG A 76 7.37 -16.49 -8.86
CA ARG A 76 6.96 -17.87 -9.13
C ARG A 76 5.73 -18.27 -8.33
N ALA A 77 5.69 -17.93 -7.04
CA ALA A 77 4.55 -18.24 -6.17
C ALA A 77 3.27 -17.52 -6.59
N LEU A 78 3.38 -16.26 -7.04
CA LEU A 78 2.28 -15.46 -7.57
C LEU A 78 1.81 -15.97 -8.94
N ALA A 79 2.73 -16.26 -9.86
CA ALA A 79 2.43 -16.82 -11.16
C ALA A 79 1.74 -18.19 -11.07
N ALA A 80 2.17 -19.05 -10.13
CA ALA A 80 1.53 -20.34 -9.87
C ALA A 80 0.06 -20.21 -9.41
N ARG A 81 -0.35 -19.02 -8.95
CA ARG A 81 -1.71 -18.68 -8.53
C ARG A 81 -2.46 -17.83 -9.56
N GLY A 82 -1.86 -17.57 -10.72
CA GLY A 82 -2.50 -16.84 -11.83
C GLY A 82 -2.32 -15.32 -11.81
N HIS A 83 -1.35 -14.80 -11.05
CA HIS A 83 -1.03 -13.37 -11.04
C HIS A 83 0.10 -13.02 -12.03
N GLY A 84 0.14 -11.75 -12.46
CA GLY A 84 1.08 -11.27 -13.49
C GLY A 84 2.54 -11.12 -13.04
N GLU A 85 3.41 -10.73 -13.97
CA GLU A 85 4.85 -10.55 -13.74
C GLU A 85 5.22 -9.21 -13.09
N ASP A 86 4.35 -8.19 -13.21
CA ASP A 86 4.54 -6.89 -12.57
C ASP A 86 4.36 -7.04 -11.06
N LEU A 87 5.48 -7.18 -10.34
CA LEU A 87 5.51 -7.66 -8.97
C LEU A 87 4.67 -6.80 -7.99
N PRO A 88 4.75 -5.45 -7.99
CA PRO A 88 3.87 -4.61 -7.18
C PRO A 88 2.39 -4.82 -7.46
N ALA A 89 2.00 -4.88 -8.74
CA ALA A 89 0.60 -5.11 -9.13
C ALA A 89 0.12 -6.52 -8.75
N ALA A 90 0.95 -7.54 -8.99
CA ALA A 90 0.65 -8.92 -8.63
C ALA A 90 0.50 -9.12 -7.11
N ILE A 91 1.33 -8.44 -6.31
CA ILE A 91 1.17 -8.39 -4.84
C ILE A 91 -0.18 -7.74 -4.50
N ALA A 92 -0.45 -6.56 -5.05
CA ALA A 92 -1.70 -5.85 -4.77
C ALA A 92 -2.94 -6.67 -5.14
N ASP A 93 -2.93 -7.35 -6.29
CA ASP A 93 -4.02 -8.21 -6.74
C ASP A 93 -4.23 -9.40 -5.81
N TYR A 94 -3.16 -10.13 -5.45
CA TYR A 94 -3.25 -11.26 -4.52
C TYR A 94 -3.78 -10.82 -3.15
N GLN A 95 -3.26 -9.72 -2.61
CA GLN A 95 -3.65 -9.24 -1.30
C GLN A 95 -5.05 -8.60 -1.28
N SER A 96 -5.51 -8.05 -2.40
CA SER A 96 -6.88 -7.52 -2.55
C SER A 96 -7.94 -8.60 -2.34
N ALA A 97 -7.70 -9.82 -2.84
CA ALA A 97 -8.57 -10.97 -2.60
C ALA A 97 -8.68 -11.33 -1.10
N HIS A 98 -7.76 -10.85 -0.27
CA HIS A 98 -7.72 -11.02 1.18
C HIS A 98 -8.02 -9.73 1.97
N GLY A 99 -8.58 -8.71 1.31
CA GLY A 99 -8.99 -7.46 1.96
C GLY A 99 -7.86 -6.49 2.29
N LEU A 100 -6.70 -6.64 1.64
CA LEU A 100 -5.52 -5.81 1.81
C LEU A 100 -4.98 -5.32 0.45
N PRO A 101 -5.60 -4.32 -0.20
CA PRO A 101 -5.11 -3.79 -1.48
C PRO A 101 -3.87 -2.92 -1.23
N SER A 102 -2.69 -3.55 -1.16
CA SER A 102 -1.40 -2.88 -1.00
C SER A 102 -0.36 -3.55 -1.88
N ASP A 103 0.56 -2.77 -2.43
CA ASP A 103 1.73 -3.21 -3.19
C ASP A 103 2.91 -3.65 -2.31
N LEU A 104 2.83 -3.37 -1.00
CA LEU A 104 3.78 -3.84 -0.01
C LEU A 104 3.48 -5.30 0.33
N LEU A 105 4.53 -6.14 0.32
CA LEU A 105 4.40 -7.55 0.67
C LEU A 105 4.16 -7.71 2.18
N ALA A 106 2.91 -7.93 2.56
CA ALA A 106 2.55 -8.22 3.93
C ALA A 106 3.22 -9.54 4.38
N TYR A 107 3.63 -9.58 5.65
CA TYR A 107 4.28 -10.77 6.19
C TYR A 107 3.35 -12.00 6.14
N ARG A 108 2.06 -11.81 6.46
CA ARG A 108 1.03 -12.85 6.34
C ARG A 108 0.85 -13.35 4.90
N THR A 109 0.95 -12.47 3.91
CA THR A 109 0.95 -12.84 2.49
C THR A 109 2.15 -13.71 2.16
N ALA A 110 3.34 -13.33 2.60
CA ALA A 110 4.53 -14.15 2.42
C ALA A 110 4.40 -15.55 3.08
N GLN A 111 3.73 -15.65 4.24
CA GLN A 111 3.42 -16.94 4.88
C GLN A 111 2.46 -17.79 4.03
N GLN A 112 1.37 -17.20 3.54
CA GLN A 112 0.40 -17.88 2.68
C GLN A 112 1.00 -18.34 1.33
N LEU A 113 1.99 -17.60 0.83
CA LEU A 113 2.75 -17.95 -0.36
C LEU A 113 3.84 -19.00 -0.09
N GLY A 114 4.12 -19.33 1.17
CA GLY A 114 5.14 -20.30 1.58
C GLY A 114 6.58 -19.76 1.51
N LEU A 115 6.75 -18.44 1.48
CA LEU A 115 8.06 -17.78 1.35
C LEU A 115 8.75 -17.55 2.70
N VAL A 116 7.98 -17.50 3.78
CA VAL A 116 8.47 -17.34 5.15
C VAL A 116 7.73 -18.30 6.09
N PRO A 117 8.34 -18.73 7.21
CA PRO A 117 7.70 -19.66 8.13
C PRO A 117 6.48 -19.07 8.84
N TRP A 118 5.55 -19.95 9.23
CA TRP A 118 4.52 -19.62 10.21
C TRP A 118 5.18 -19.46 11.57
N ILE A 119 5.16 -18.24 12.09
CA ILE A 119 5.51 -17.97 13.48
C ILE A 119 4.17 -17.86 14.20
N ASP A 120 3.81 -18.90 14.94
CA ASP A 120 2.70 -18.83 15.89
C ASP A 120 3.18 -17.97 17.06
N GLU A 121 2.92 -16.67 16.99
CA GLU A 121 2.98 -15.81 18.16
C GLU A 121 1.82 -16.24 19.07
N GLY A 122 2.07 -17.25 19.90
CA GLY A 122 1.11 -17.79 20.86
C GLY A 122 0.39 -16.66 21.60
N ILE A 123 -0.93 -16.65 21.48
CA ILE A 123 -1.86 -15.70 22.10
C ILE A 123 -1.94 -15.99 23.60
#